data_AF-A0A291GWG0-F1
#
_entry.id   AF-A0A291GWG0-F1
#
_cell.length_a   1.000
_cell.length_b   1.000
_cell.length_c   1.000
_cell.angle_alpha   90.00
_cell.angle_beta   90.00
_cell.angle_gamma   90.00
#
_symmetry.space_group_name_H-M   'P 1'
#
loop_
_entity.id
_entity.type
_entity.pdbx_description
1 polymer ?
#
loop_
_entity_poly.entity_id
_entity_poly.type
_entity_poly.pdbx_seq_one_letter_code
_entity_poly.pdbx_strand_id
1 'polypeptide(L)'
;MTTTDQRTAQSVAGATAFAPEDPRSVEALVAPVARRAIEIVRDMRPENSLARLVTPEVGQNLARRASLTRRLRATTGYAPQRQMMVTGVRICVVNQQTVEASCVLREPDRARFLAMRWELRHTGWRVTVLEIG
;
A
#
# COMPACT_ATOMS: atom_id res chain seq x y z
N MET A 1 9.75 16.82 23.87
CA MET A 1 9.79 15.71 22.91
C MET A 1 8.40 15.08 22.89
N THR A 2 7.58 15.41 21.90
CA THR A 2 6.25 14.83 21.73
C THR A 2 6.40 13.40 21.22
N THR A 3 6.28 12.43 22.13
CA THR A 3 6.16 11.01 21.78
C THR A 3 4.86 10.85 20.99
N THR A 4 4.97 10.78 19.67
CA THR A 4 3.84 10.45 18.79
C THR A 4 3.35 9.06 19.16
N ASP A 5 2.22 9.01 19.85
CA ASP A 5 1.56 7.79 20.28
C ASP A 5 1.17 6.96 19.05
N GLN A 6 1.94 5.90 18.80
CA GLN A 6 1.62 4.87 17.83
C GLN A 6 0.52 4.00 18.40
N ARG A 7 -0.71 4.53 18.46
CA ARG A 7 -1.91 3.72 18.69
C ARG A 7 -1.96 2.62 17.63
N THR A 8 -1.54 1.43 18.03
CA THR A 8 -1.71 0.18 17.29
C THR A 8 -3.18 0.09 16.89
N ALA A 9 -3.46 -0.09 15.60
CA ALA A 9 -4.80 -0.49 15.19
C ALA A 9 -5.06 -1.85 15.84
N GLN A 10 -5.76 -1.85 16.98
CA GLN A 10 -6.20 -3.07 17.63
C GLN A 10 -7.05 -3.81 16.61
N SER A 11 -6.64 -5.04 16.31
CA SER A 11 -7.45 -6.00 15.55
C SER A 11 -8.77 -6.18 16.29
N VAL A 12 -9.81 -5.45 15.87
CA VAL A 12 -11.16 -5.67 16.35
C VAL A 12 -11.63 -6.98 15.73
N ALA A 13 -11.43 -8.06 16.47
CA ALA A 13 -11.98 -9.38 16.16
C ALA A 13 -13.50 -9.29 16.28
N GLY A 14 -14.14 -9.07 15.14
CA GLY A 14 -15.58 -8.90 14.97
C GLY A 14 -15.81 -8.31 13.59
N ALA A 15 -15.63 -9.10 12.54
CA ALA A 15 -15.81 -8.65 11.16
C ALA A 15 -17.30 -8.43 10.88
N THR A 16 -17.85 -7.31 11.34
CA THR A 16 -18.98 -6.69 10.67
C THR A 16 -18.51 -6.38 9.25
N ALA A 17 -18.94 -7.19 8.28
CA ALA A 17 -18.66 -6.93 6.88
C ALA A 17 -19.39 -5.65 6.50
N PHE A 18 -18.65 -4.55 6.38
CA PHE A 18 -19.19 -3.31 5.83
C PHE A 18 -19.60 -3.55 4.37
N ALA A 19 -20.61 -2.80 3.90
CA ALA A 19 -20.95 -2.80 2.49
C ALA A 19 -19.69 -2.46 1.65
N PRO A 20 -19.49 -3.05 0.46
CA PRO A 20 -18.29 -2.81 -0.33
C PRO A 20 -18.00 -1.32 -0.60
N GLU A 21 -19.03 -0.50 -0.72
CA GLU A 21 -18.97 0.95 -0.92
C GLU A 21 -18.73 1.76 0.36
N ASP A 22 -18.89 1.17 1.54
CA ASP A 22 -18.66 1.86 2.81
C ASP A 22 -17.17 2.22 2.94
N PRO A 23 -16.82 3.47 3.28
CA PRO A 23 -15.43 3.88 3.49
C PRO A 23 -14.64 2.99 4.47
N ARG A 24 -15.32 2.39 5.45
CA ARG A 24 -14.69 1.51 6.45
C ARG A 24 -14.24 0.17 5.85
N SER A 25 -14.79 -0.25 4.70
CA SER A 25 -14.36 -1.47 4.02
C SER A 25 -12.91 -1.37 3.49
N VAL A 26 -12.42 -0.15 3.26
CA VAL A 26 -11.05 0.13 2.78
C VAL A 26 -9.99 -0.35 3.78
N GLU A 27 -10.29 -0.37 5.09
CA GLU A 27 -9.34 -0.75 6.13
C GLU A 27 -8.73 -2.14 5.90
N ALA A 28 -9.55 -3.11 5.49
CA ALA A 28 -9.10 -4.46 5.19
C ALA A 28 -8.19 -4.53 3.94
N LEU A 29 -8.24 -3.55 3.05
CA LEU A 29 -7.51 -3.51 1.78
C LEU A 29 -6.15 -2.81 1.90
N VAL A 30 -6.00 -1.88 2.84
CA VAL A 30 -4.85 -0.97 2.95
C VAL A 30 -3.52 -1.72 3.15
N ALA A 31 -3.42 -2.57 4.17
CA ALA A 31 -2.17 -3.29 4.43
C ALA A 31 -1.79 -4.30 3.31
N PRO A 32 -2.72 -5.11 2.77
CA PRO A 32 -2.43 -5.95 1.61
C PRO A 32 -1.96 -5.19 0.38
N VAL A 33 -2.58 -4.05 0.05
CA VAL A 33 -2.16 -3.23 -1.10
C VAL A 33 -0.80 -2.60 -0.87
N ALA A 34 -0.54 -2.05 0.32
CA ALA A 34 0.76 -1.47 0.66
C ALA A 34 1.89 -2.49 0.51
N ARG A 35 1.72 -3.71 1.04
CA ARG A 35 2.69 -4.80 0.87
C ARG A 35 2.93 -5.12 -0.60
N ARG A 36 1.86 -5.34 -1.37
CA ARG A 36 1.96 -5.68 -2.80
C ARG A 36 2.63 -4.57 -3.61
N ALA A 37 2.38 -3.30 -3.30
CA ALA A 37 3.00 -2.18 -3.97
C ALA A 37 4.53 -2.18 -3.78
N ILE A 38 5.01 -2.39 -2.55
CA ILE A 38 6.46 -2.48 -2.31
C ILE A 38 7.05 -3.75 -2.92
N GLU A 39 6.35 -4.88 -2.89
CA GLU A 39 6.79 -6.10 -3.58
C GLU A 39 6.94 -5.89 -5.10
N ILE A 40 6.04 -5.14 -5.73
CA ILE A 40 6.15 -4.76 -7.15
C ILE A 40 7.35 -3.84 -7.38
N VAL A 41 7.52 -2.78 -6.59
CA VAL A 41 8.67 -1.86 -6.73
C VAL A 41 9.99 -2.58 -6.54
N ARG A 42 10.01 -3.59 -5.66
CA ARG A 42 11.13 -4.49 -5.44
C ARG A 42 11.14 -5.63 -6.46
N ASP A 43 10.41 -5.58 -7.56
CA ASP A 43 10.44 -6.62 -8.60
C ASP A 43 10.38 -8.06 -8.03
N MET A 44 9.59 -8.27 -6.98
CA MET A 44 9.35 -9.56 -6.34
C MET A 44 7.95 -10.10 -6.67
N ARG A 45 7.13 -9.26 -7.32
CA ARG A 45 5.75 -9.54 -7.70
C ARG A 45 5.47 -8.94 -9.08
N PRO A 46 4.65 -9.59 -9.93
CA PRO A 46 4.27 -9.06 -11.23
C PRO A 46 3.59 -7.68 -11.12
N GLU A 47 3.96 -6.78 -12.03
CA GLU A 47 3.52 -5.38 -12.08
C GLU A 47 2.00 -5.22 -12.16
N ASN A 48 1.32 -6.16 -12.81
CA ASN A 48 -0.14 -6.18 -12.97
C ASN A 48 -0.91 -6.69 -11.73
N SER A 49 -0.21 -7.09 -10.66
CA SER A 49 -0.86 -7.67 -9.47
C SER A 49 -1.88 -6.74 -8.83
N LEU A 50 -1.71 -5.43 -8.95
CA LEU A 50 -2.64 -4.45 -8.39
C LEU A 50 -3.64 -3.88 -9.40
N ALA A 51 -3.68 -4.36 -10.65
CA ALA A 51 -4.49 -3.75 -11.72
C ALA A 51 -5.99 -3.58 -11.41
N ARG A 52 -6.55 -4.43 -10.52
CA ARG A 52 -7.95 -4.32 -10.06
C ARG A 52 -8.17 -3.32 -8.92
N LEU A 53 -7.11 -2.81 -8.29
CA LEU A 53 -7.18 -1.93 -7.14
C LEU A 53 -6.55 -0.58 -7.39
N VAL A 54 -5.67 -0.42 -8.38
CA VAL A 54 -5.05 0.88 -8.72
C VAL A 54 -5.61 1.44 -10.01
N THR A 55 -5.46 2.75 -10.21
CA THR A 55 -5.63 3.37 -11.53
C THR A 55 -4.51 2.96 -12.50
N PRO A 56 -4.74 3.05 -13.82
CA PRO A 56 -3.69 2.76 -14.80
C PRO A 56 -2.42 3.60 -14.60
N GLU A 57 -2.56 4.86 -14.23
CA GLU A 57 -1.45 5.78 -13.95
C GLU A 57 -0.59 5.30 -12.77
N VAL A 58 -1.21 4.95 -11.64
CA VAL A 58 -0.50 4.38 -10.49
C VAL A 58 0.17 3.06 -10.87
N GLY A 59 -0.50 2.21 -11.67
CA GLY A 59 0.07 0.98 -12.19
C GLY A 59 1.33 1.21 -13.03
N GLN A 60 1.31 2.19 -13.93
CA GLN A 60 2.46 2.57 -14.76
C GLN A 60 3.64 3.09 -13.93
N ASN A 61 3.36 3.88 -12.88
CA ASN A 61 4.41 4.37 -11.97
C ASN A 61 5.08 3.23 -11.20
N LEU A 62 4.30 2.25 -10.71
CA LEU A 62 4.82 1.04 -10.07
C LEU A 62 5.67 0.20 -11.04
N ALA A 63 5.17 -0.03 -12.26
CA ALA A 63 5.88 -0.75 -13.32
C ALA A 63 7.21 -0.09 -13.69
N ARG A 64 7.21 1.24 -13.84
CA ARG A 64 8.43 2.02 -14.11
C ARG A 64 9.47 1.80 -13.01
N ARG A 65 9.07 1.89 -11.73
CA ARG A 65 9.99 1.66 -10.60
C ARG A 65 10.49 0.21 -10.54
N ALA A 66 9.63 -0.77 -10.80
CA ALA A 66 10.00 -2.18 -10.86
C ALA A 66 11.08 -2.44 -11.93
N SER A 67 10.91 -1.87 -13.13
CA SER A 67 11.89 -2.03 -14.23
C SER A 67 13.25 -1.39 -13.90
N LEU A 68 13.27 -0.24 -13.22
CA LEU A 68 14.52 0.37 -12.73
C LEU A 68 15.20 -0.50 -11.67
N THR A 69 14.44 -1.03 -10.72
CA THR A 69 14.96 -1.97 -9.72
C THR A 69 15.54 -3.23 -10.40
N ARG A 70 14.83 -3.82 -11.36
CA ARG A 70 15.29 -4.98 -12.14
C ARG A 70 16.64 -4.71 -12.82
N ARG A 71 16.77 -3.55 -13.47
CA ARG A 71 18.02 -3.13 -14.13
C ARG A 71 19.16 -2.95 -13.13
N LEU A 72 18.91 -2.32 -11.98
CA LEU A 72 19.90 -2.15 -10.92
C LEU A 72 20.39 -3.49 -10.38
N ARG A 73 19.50 -4.49 -10.22
CA ARG A 73 19.92 -5.84 -9.81
C ARG A 73 20.82 -6.51 -10.81
N ALA A 74 20.48 -6.40 -12.09
CA ALA A 74 21.27 -6.99 -13.17
C ALA A 74 22.70 -6.43 -13.20
N THR A 75 22.91 -5.18 -12.78
CA THR A 75 24.23 -4.54 -12.75
C THR A 75 24.99 -4.71 -11.42
N THR A 76 24.29 -4.76 -10.28
CA THR A 76 24.91 -4.76 -8.95
C THR A 76 24.92 -6.12 -8.25
N GLY A 77 24.12 -7.08 -8.72
CA GLY A 77 23.88 -8.35 -8.03
C GLY A 77 23.02 -8.21 -6.75
N TYR A 78 22.51 -7.02 -6.44
CA TYR A 78 21.71 -6.78 -5.24
C TYR A 78 20.43 -7.62 -5.21
N ALA A 79 20.26 -8.43 -4.17
CA ALA A 79 19.05 -9.20 -3.91
C ALA A 79 18.38 -8.72 -2.62
N PRO A 80 17.21 -8.06 -2.68
CA PRO A 80 16.54 -7.58 -1.49
C PRO A 80 16.02 -8.73 -0.64
N GLN A 81 16.03 -8.52 0.67
CA GLN A 81 15.44 -9.46 1.61
C GLN A 81 13.93 -9.51 1.46
N ARG A 82 13.36 -10.72 1.44
CA ARG A 82 11.92 -10.93 1.28
C ARG A 82 11.10 -10.56 2.51
N GLN A 83 11.74 -10.46 3.67
CA GLN A 83 11.06 -10.13 4.93
C GLN A 83 10.58 -8.69 4.90
N MET A 84 9.27 -8.51 5.10
CA MET A 84 8.62 -7.20 5.18
C MET A 84 7.35 -7.29 6.00
N MET A 85 7.20 -6.36 6.94
CA MET A 85 6.02 -6.28 7.80
C MET A 85 5.39 -4.89 7.70
N VAL A 86 4.08 -4.83 7.52
CA VAL A 86 3.32 -3.60 7.72
C VAL A 86 3.14 -3.45 9.23
N THR A 87 3.78 -2.44 9.82
CA THR A 87 3.82 -2.24 11.28
C THR A 87 2.96 -1.08 11.75
N GLY A 88 2.53 -0.23 10.83
CA GLY A 88 1.62 0.87 11.12
C GLY A 88 0.70 1.12 9.95
N VAL A 89 -0.57 1.34 10.24
CA VAL A 89 -1.60 1.77 9.30
C VAL A 89 -2.38 2.90 9.95
N ARG A 90 -2.55 4.01 9.23
CA ARG A 90 -3.46 5.10 9.62
C ARG A 90 -4.40 5.36 8.47
N ILE A 91 -5.68 5.57 8.79
CA ILE A 91 -6.74 5.78 7.82
C ILE A 91 -7.52 7.03 8.22
N CYS A 92 -7.89 7.82 7.23
CA CYS A 92 -8.72 9.00 7.36
C CYS A 92 -9.85 8.92 6.32
N VAL A 93 -11.10 8.88 6.77
CA VAL A 93 -12.25 9.02 5.87
C VAL A 93 -12.40 10.51 5.58
N VAL A 94 -12.07 10.92 4.35
CA VAL A 94 -12.18 12.32 3.92
C VAL A 94 -13.63 12.67 3.61
N ASN A 95 -14.33 11.75 2.93
CA ASN A 95 -15.77 11.80 2.67
C ASN A 95 -16.27 10.39 2.28
N GLN A 96 -17.56 10.26 1.94
CA GLN A 96 -18.17 8.97 1.61
C GLN A 96 -17.56 8.23 0.41
N GLN A 97 -16.82 8.93 -0.44
CA GLN A 97 -16.22 8.39 -1.65
C GLN A 97 -14.69 8.51 -1.66
N THR A 98 -14.08 8.99 -0.57
CA THR A 98 -12.63 9.22 -0.51
C THR A 98 -12.08 8.83 0.86
N VAL A 99 -11.07 7.96 0.85
CA VAL A 99 -10.32 7.54 2.03
C VAL A 99 -8.84 7.76 1.78
N GLU A 100 -8.15 8.36 2.74
CA GLU A 100 -6.70 8.48 2.72
C GLU A 100 -6.09 7.49 3.70
N ALA A 101 -4.97 6.89 3.33
CA ALA A 101 -4.29 5.93 4.16
C ALA A 101 -2.77 6.13 4.11
N SER A 102 -2.11 5.93 5.24
CA SER A 102 -0.66 5.85 5.32
C SER A 102 -0.23 4.55 5.99
N CYS A 103 0.90 4.01 5.53
CA CYS A 103 1.45 2.75 5.98
C CYS A 103 2.94 2.88 6.30
N VAL A 104 3.37 2.20 7.35
CA VAL A 104 4.79 2.02 7.69
C VAL A 104 5.16 0.56 7.47
N LEU A 105 6.06 0.32 6.52
CA LEU A 105 6.60 -1.01 6.23
C LEU A 105 8.02 -1.11 6.78
N ARG A 106 8.30 -2.17 7.55
CA ARG A 106 9.64 -2.48 8.05
C ARG A 106 10.22 -3.65 7.27
N GLU A 107 11.38 -3.42 6.68
CA GLU A 107 12.32 -4.41 6.19
C GLU A 107 13.46 -4.52 7.24
N PRO A 108 14.29 -5.57 7.23
CA PRO A 108 15.30 -5.74 8.27
C PRO A 108 16.39 -4.66 8.28
N ASP A 109 16.66 -4.03 7.13
CA ASP A 109 17.67 -2.99 6.95
C ASP A 109 17.09 -1.58 6.75
N ARG A 110 15.78 -1.44 6.54
CA ARG A 110 15.16 -0.14 6.22
C ARG A 110 13.67 -0.07 6.58
N ALA A 111 13.20 1.14 6.89
CA ALA A 111 11.77 1.46 6.92
C ALA A 111 11.33 2.18 5.63
N ARG A 112 10.12 1.87 5.17
CA ARG A 112 9.44 2.55 4.06
C ARG A 112 8.12 3.13 4.53
N PHE A 113 7.78 4.26 3.95
CA PHE A 113 6.51 4.95 4.18
C PHE A 113 5.74 4.96 2.88
N LEU A 114 4.44 4.73 2.98
CA LEU A 114 3.56 4.70 1.82
C LEU A 114 2.32 5.53 2.14
N ALA A 115 1.93 6.41 1.23
CA ALA A 115 0.70 7.19 1.31
C ALA A 115 -0.21 6.81 0.13
N MET A 116 -1.51 6.66 0.39
CA MET A 116 -2.52 6.28 -0.59
C MET A 116 -3.74 7.18 -0.50
N ARG A 117 -4.29 7.52 -1.65
CA ARG A 117 -5.66 8.00 -1.77
C ARG A 117 -6.51 6.92 -2.43
N TRP A 118 -7.62 6.60 -1.80
CA TRP A 118 -8.62 5.67 -2.27
C TRP A 118 -9.87 6.45 -2.66
N GLU A 119 -10.39 6.20 -3.85
CA GLU A 119 -11.63 6.78 -4.33
C GLU A 119 -12.61 5.69 -4.73
N LEU A 120 -13.86 5.84 -4.32
CA LEU A 120 -14.95 4.96 -4.72
C LEU A 120 -15.28 5.23 -6.19
N ARG A 121 -15.20 4.19 -7.02
CA ARG A 121 -15.62 4.20 -8.43
C ARG A 121 -16.77 3.22 -8.63
N HIS A 122 -17.36 3.24 -9.83
CA HIS A 122 -18.41 2.31 -10.25
C HIS A 122 -17.99 0.82 -10.15
N THR A 123 -16.69 0.52 -10.16
CA THR A 123 -16.15 -0.84 -9.98
C THR A 123 -15.62 -1.13 -8.56
N GLY A 124 -15.92 -0.26 -7.59
CA GLY A 124 -15.44 -0.34 -6.22
C GLY A 124 -14.29 0.62 -5.91
N TRP A 125 -13.68 0.46 -4.73
CA TRP A 125 -12.58 1.29 -4.27
C TRP A 125 -11.33 1.13 -5.13
N ARG A 126 -10.75 2.27 -5.54
CA ARG A 126 -9.52 2.34 -6.33
C ARG A 126 -8.51 3.27 -5.67
N VAL A 127 -7.27 2.84 -5.62
CA VAL A 127 -6.13 3.69 -5.28
C VAL A 127 -5.84 4.61 -6.47
N THR A 128 -6.11 5.90 -6.30
CA THR A 128 -5.91 6.95 -7.31
C THR A 128 -4.58 7.67 -7.15
N VAL A 129 -4.04 7.70 -5.94
CA VAL A 129 -2.70 8.22 -5.63
C VAL A 129 -1.96 7.19 -4.79
N LEU A 130 -0.69 6.95 -5.10
CA LEU A 130 0.19 6.08 -4.31
C LEU A 130 1.61 6.63 -4.34
N GLU A 131 2.08 7.06 -3.17
CA GLU A 131 3.44 7.57 -2.96
C GLU A 131 4.23 6.65 -2.06
N ILE A 132 5.52 6.46 -2.36
CA ILE A 132 6.44 5.58 -1.60
C ILE A 132 7.74 6.32 -1.32
N GLY A 133 8.08 6.50 -0.04
CA GLY A 133 9.35 7.03 0.45
C GLY A 133 10.45 5.99 0.73
#